data_AF-A0A3C0GQ90-F1
#
_entry.id   AF-A0A3C0GQ90-F1
#
_cell.length_a   1.000
_cell.length_b   1.000
_cell.length_c   1.000
_cell.angle_alpha   90.00
_cell.angle_beta   90.00
_cell.angle_gamma   90.00
#
_symmetry.space_group_name_H-M   'P 1'
#
loop_
_entity.id
_entity.type
_entity.pdbx_description
1 polymer ?
#
loop_
_entity_poly.entity_id
_entity_poly.type
_entity_poly.pdbx_seq_one_letter_code
_entity_poly.pdbx_strand_id
1 'polypeptide(L)' 'SRDLDLGGGRHIGHRALHEASLAQVEDAFGQVMSTDAILALPVRQAGNGA' A
#
# COMPACT_ATOMS: atom_id res chain seq x y z
N SER A 1 5.07 -12.09 1.00
CA SER A 1 6.09 -11.21 0.39
C SER A 1 7.45 -11.84 0.65
N ARG A 2 8.35 -11.83 -0.35
CA ARG A 2 9.68 -12.48 -0.24
C ARG A 2 10.78 -11.44 -0.18
N ASP A 3 11.92 -11.82 0.38
CA ASP A 3 13.14 -11.03 0.29
C ASP A 3 13.74 -11.13 -1.13
N LEU A 4 14.60 -10.18 -1.49
CA LEU A 4 15.31 -10.18 -2.77
C LEU A 4 16.82 -10.26 -2.55
N ASP A 5 17.42 -11.30 -3.09
CA ASP A 5 18.87 -11.39 -3.26
C ASP A 5 19.24 -10.79 -4.61
N LEU A 6 19.95 -9.67 -4.57
CA LEU A 6 20.44 -8.96 -5.73
C LEU A 6 21.85 -9.43 -6.08
N GLY A 7 22.25 -9.19 -7.33
CA GLY A 7 23.63 -9.40 -7.76
C GLY A 7 24.63 -8.71 -6.84
N GLY A 8 25.76 -9.37 -6.57
CA GLY A 8 26.81 -8.87 -5.67
C GLY A 8 26.57 -9.13 -4.18
N GLY A 9 25.67 -10.06 -3.83
CA GLY A 9 25.43 -10.47 -2.44
C GLY A 9 24.63 -9.46 -1.61
N ARG A 10 23.99 -8.48 -2.25
CA ARG A 10 23.11 -7.54 -1.57
C ARG A 10 21.75 -8.17 -1.36
N HIS A 11 21.19 -7.97 -0.18
CA HIS A 11 19.89 -8.50 0.21
C HIS A 11 18.95 -7.35 0.56
N ILE A 12 17.73 -7.37 0.03
CA ILE A 12 16.66 -6.46 0.44
C ILE A 12 15.56 -7.28 1.09
N GLY A 13 15.36 -7.05 2.38
CA GLY A 13 14.29 -7.68 3.14
C GLY A 13 12.92 -7.21 2.67
N HIS A 14 11.92 -8.09 2.78
CA HIS A 14 10.57 -7.87 2.29
C HIS A 14 9.97 -6.57 2.86
N ARG A 15 10.25 -6.24 4.12
CA ARG A 15 9.69 -5.05 4.76
C ARG A 15 10.13 -3.78 4.03
N ALA A 16 11.41 -3.68 3.70
CA ALA A 16 11.93 -2.54 2.95
C ALA A 16 11.33 -2.49 1.52
N LEU A 17 11.12 -3.64 0.89
CA LEU A 17 10.45 -3.69 -0.42
C LEU A 17 8.99 -3.27 -0.34
N HIS A 18 8.29 -3.69 0.70
CA HIS A 18 6.91 -3.30 0.94
C HIS A 18 6.79 -1.80 1.15
N GLU A 19 7.63 -1.22 2.02
CA GLU A 19 7.68 0.23 2.27
C GLU A 19 7.99 1.02 0.99
N ALA A 20 8.99 0.59 0.20
CA ALA A 20 9.33 1.23 -1.07
C ALA A 20 8.18 1.15 -2.10
N SER A 21 7.51 0.00 -2.18
CA SER A 21 6.36 -0.16 -3.08
C SER A 21 5.17 0.71 -2.67
N LEU A 22 4.89 0.85 -1.37
CA LEU A 22 3.82 1.73 -0.89
C LEU A 22 4.14 3.20 -1.19
N ALA A 23 5.39 3.63 -0.98
CA ALA A 23 5.81 4.99 -1.31
C ALA A 23 5.65 5.31 -2.80
N GLN A 24 5.99 4.35 -3.68
CA GLN A 24 5.79 4.52 -5.12
C GLN A 24 4.30 4.62 -5.50
N VAL A 25 3.45 3.81 -4.87
CA VAL A 25 1.99 3.87 -5.11
C VAL A 25 1.43 5.20 -4.62
N GLU A 26 1.87 5.67 -3.45
CA GLU A 26 1.40 6.93 -2.88
C GLU A 26 1.74 8.14 -3.75
N ASP A 27 2.97 8.19 -4.27
CA ASP A 27 3.43 9.24 -5.19
C ASP A 27 2.68 9.22 -6.53
N ALA A 28 2.44 8.03 -7.09
CA ALA A 28 1.88 7.90 -8.44
C ALA A 28 0.34 7.94 -8.49
N PHE A 29 -0.35 7.43 -7.47
CA PHE A 29 -1.79 7.17 -7.50
C PHE A 29 -2.57 7.82 -6.35
N GLY A 30 -1.88 8.37 -5.35
CA GLY A 30 -2.48 9.03 -4.20
C GLY A 30 -2.48 8.18 -2.94
N GLN A 31 -3.13 8.70 -1.90
CA GLN A 31 -2.95 8.27 -0.51
C GLN A 31 -3.07 6.75 -0.29
N VAL A 32 -2.08 6.18 0.39
CA VAL A 32 -2.14 4.82 0.94
C VAL A 32 -2.65 4.89 2.38
N MET A 33 -3.61 4.05 2.73
CA MET A 33 -4.23 4.04 4.06
C MET A 33 -4.13 2.66 4.71
N SER A 34 -4.04 2.63 6.04
CA SER A 34 -4.22 1.39 6.80
C SER A 34 -5.67 0.92 6.69
N THR A 35 -5.89 -0.38 6.93
CA THR A 35 -7.23 -0.95 6.95
C THR A 35 -8.15 -0.24 7.95
N ASP A 36 -7.67 0.05 9.15
CA ASP A 36 -8.45 0.76 10.17
C ASP A 36 -8.86 2.16 9.72
N ALA A 37 -7.96 2.87 9.02
CA ALA A 37 -8.26 4.19 8.49
C ALA A 37 -9.32 4.13 7.38
N ILE A 38 -9.29 3.11 6.52
CA ILE A 38 -10.33 2.86 5.52
C ILE A 38 -11.69 2.60 6.17
N LEU A 39 -11.72 1.76 7.21
CA LEU A 39 -12.97 1.43 7.93
C LEU A 39 -13.58 2.64 8.65
N ALA A 40 -12.76 3.64 8.98
CA ALA A 40 -13.20 4.88 9.60
C ALA A 40 -13.71 5.94 8.59
N LEU A 41 -13.57 5.70 7.28
CA LEU A 41 -14.02 6.66 6.27
C LEU A 41 -15.55 6.81 6.29
N PRO A 42 -16.08 8.03 6.15
CA PRO A 42 -17.52 8.24 6.05
C PRO A 42 -18.04 7.62 4.75
N VAL A 43 -18.87 6.58 4.86
CA VAL A 43 -19.56 6.00 3.72
C VAL A 43 -20.76 6.86 3.35
N ARG A 44 -20.88 7.24 2.07
CA ARG A 44 -22.17 7.71 1.56
C ARG A 44 -23.09 6.49 1.50
N GLN A 45 -24.28 6.59 2.07
CA GLN A 45 -25.32 5.61 1.76
C GLN A 45 -25.53 5.64 0.25
N ALA A 46 -25.46 4.47 -0.40
CA ALA A 46 -25.89 4.37 -1.78
C ALA A 46 -27.34 4.87 -1.80
N GLY A 47 -27.61 5.95 -2.54
CA GLY A 47 -28.97 6.43 -2.69
C GLY A 47 -29.81 5.26 -3.18
N ASN A 48 -30.94 4.99 -2.52
CA ASN A 48 -31.91 4.02 -3.00
C ASN A 48 -32.17 4.36 -4.47
N GLY A 49 -31.68 3.51 -5.38
CA GLY A 49 -31.83 3.72 -6.81
C GLY A 49 -33.30 3.92 -7.11
N ALA A 50 -33.65 5.14 -7.52
CA ALA A 50 -34.95 5.49 -8.05
C ALA A 50 -34.92 5.33 -9.57
#